data_AF-A0A2P4QBV9-F1
#
_entry.id   AF-A0A2P4QBV9-F1
#
_cell.length_a   1.000
_cell.length_b   1.000
_cell.length_c   1.000
_cell.angle_alpha   90.00
_cell.angle_beta   90.00
_cell.angle_gamma   90.00
#
_symmetry.space_group_name_H-M   'P 1'
#
loop_
_entity.id
_entity.type
_entity.pdbx_description
1 polymer ?
#
loop_
_entity_poly.entity_id
_entity_poly.type
_entity_poly.pdbx_seq_one_letter_code
_entity_poly.pdbx_strand_id
1 'polypeptide(L)'
;MESVSLQMNHILNHFTSHDFFLRFLISTGFNHSILLDFIISNETNFLEFLLKYCKYLEQDISQFFIICKKFDKKNSEMENCAEQVLRVFNCLIQSIQSLMEKKLFPYNATSLIKRLKKVELCLKEVIYNN
;
A
#
# COMPACT_ATOMS: atom_id res chain seq x y z
N MET A 1 5.14 24.65 19.80
CA MET A 1 4.10 23.62 19.63
C MET A 1 2.97 24.07 18.70
N GLU A 2 2.51 25.33 18.75
CA GLU A 2 1.48 25.86 17.83
C GLU A 2 1.90 25.94 16.34
N SER A 3 3.17 26.18 16.01
CA SER A 3 3.60 26.23 14.60
C SER A 3 3.59 24.86 13.92
N VAL A 4 3.88 23.80 14.68
CA VAL A 4 3.90 22.41 14.19
C VAL A 4 2.47 21.92 13.98
N SER A 5 1.53 22.25 14.86
CA SER A 5 0.12 21.88 14.68
C SER A 5 -0.50 22.59 13.47
N LEU A 6 -0.17 23.86 13.24
CA LEU A 6 -0.58 24.60 12.03
C LEU A 6 0.00 23.99 10.75
N GLN A 7 1.27 23.60 10.75
CA GLN A 7 1.90 22.92 9.62
C GLN A 7 1.29 21.52 9.37
N MET A 8 1.05 20.74 10.44
CA MET A 8 0.37 19.45 10.33
C MET A 8 -1.05 19.59 9.78
N ASN A 9 -1.81 20.59 10.23
CA ASN A 9 -3.16 20.86 9.71
C ASN A 9 -3.14 21.24 8.23
N HIS A 10 -2.19 22.06 7.79
CA HIS A 10 -2.02 22.37 6.37
C HIS A 10 -1.70 21.11 5.54
N ILE A 11 -0.82 20.24 6.03
CA ILE A 11 -0.47 18.99 5.36
C ILE A 11 -1.70 18.06 5.28
N LEU A 12 -2.45 17.90 6.37
CA LEU A 12 -3.66 17.05 6.42
C LEU A 12 -4.79 17.58 5.53
N ASN A 13 -4.84 18.88 5.27
CA ASN A 13 -5.81 19.47 4.33
C ASN A 13 -5.46 19.23 2.85
N HIS A 14 -4.22 18.85 2.54
CA HIS A 14 -3.75 18.68 1.16
C HIS A 14 -3.43 17.23 0.80
N PHE A 15 -3.15 16.37 1.77
CA PHE A 15 -2.78 14.97 1.53
C PHE A 15 -3.72 14.03 2.25
N THR A 16 -4.25 13.07 1.51
CA THR A 16 -5.06 11.97 2.04
C THR A 16 -4.18 10.82 2.52
N SER A 17 -4.75 9.85 3.25
CA SER A 17 -4.04 8.62 3.61
C SER A 17 -3.51 7.87 2.37
N HIS A 18 -4.22 7.96 1.24
CA HIS A 18 -3.77 7.41 -0.03
C HIS A 18 -2.53 8.13 -0.57
N ASP A 19 -2.47 9.46 -0.45
CA ASP A 19 -1.29 10.23 -0.85
C ASP A 19 -0.05 9.80 -0.05
N PHE A 20 -0.19 9.64 1.27
CA PHE A 20 0.93 9.24 2.12
C PHE A 20 1.43 7.84 1.79
N PHE A 21 0.52 6.88 1.68
CA PHE A 21 0.90 5.51 1.34
C PHE A 21 1.53 5.42 -0.05
N LEU A 22 0.96 6.11 -1.04
CA LEU A 22 1.51 6.12 -2.38
C LEU A 22 2.90 6.78 -2.42
N ARG A 23 3.11 7.91 -1.73
CA ARG A 23 4.42 8.56 -1.62
C ARG A 23 5.45 7.67 -0.94
N PHE A 24 5.05 6.91 0.07
CA PHE A 24 5.91 5.91 0.70
C PHE A 24 6.31 4.80 -0.28
N LEU A 25 5.37 4.28 -1.08
CA LEU A 25 5.71 3.30 -2.13
C LEU A 25 6.66 3.89 -3.18
N ILE A 26 6.45 5.13 -3.60
CA ILE A 26 7.34 5.81 -4.54
C ILE A 26 8.73 6.00 -3.94
N SER A 27 8.83 6.45 -2.69
CA SER A 27 10.13 6.68 -2.03
C SER A 27 10.93 5.40 -1.81
N THR A 28 10.25 4.26 -1.78
CA THR A 28 10.87 2.92 -1.70
C THR A 28 11.13 2.30 -3.08
N GLY A 29 10.82 3.02 -4.17
CA GLY A 29 10.94 2.53 -5.54
C GLY A 29 10.00 1.36 -5.86
N PHE A 30 8.84 1.32 -5.21
CA PHE A 30 7.88 0.20 -5.29
C PHE A 30 8.51 -1.16 -4.95
N ASN A 31 9.47 -1.18 -4.02
CA ASN A 31 10.14 -2.40 -3.61
C ASN A 31 9.34 -3.13 -2.51
N HIS A 32 8.66 -4.23 -2.90
CA HIS A 32 7.88 -5.06 -1.98
C HIS A 32 8.69 -5.68 -0.84
N SER A 33 10.01 -5.89 -1.01
CA SER A 33 10.86 -6.46 0.05
C SER A 33 10.97 -5.53 1.26
N ILE A 34 10.93 -4.20 1.06
CA ILE A 34 10.92 -3.23 2.16
C ILE A 34 9.64 -3.38 3.00
N LEU A 35 8.49 -3.57 2.35
CA LEU A 35 7.22 -3.83 3.05
C LEU A 35 7.28 -5.16 3.79
N LEU A 36 7.87 -6.19 3.17
CA LEU A 36 8.05 -7.49 3.80
C LEU A 36 8.91 -7.39 5.07
N ASP A 37 10.02 -6.66 5.02
CA ASP A 37 10.92 -6.45 6.16
C ASP A 37 10.18 -5.74 7.31
N PHE A 38 9.38 -4.72 7.02
CA PHE A 38 8.56 -4.04 8.02
C PHE A 38 7.51 -4.97 8.64
N ILE A 39 6.86 -5.82 7.82
CA ILE A 39 5.83 -6.76 8.28
C ILE A 39 6.46 -7.87 9.15
N ILE A 40 7.64 -8.37 8.79
CA ILE A 40 8.37 -9.41 9.53
C ILE A 40 8.94 -8.84 10.83
N SER A 41 9.35 -7.57 10.84
CA SER A 41 9.88 -6.92 12.03
C SER A 41 8.77 -6.67 13.06
N ASN A 42 8.76 -7.50 14.11
CA ASN A 42 7.87 -7.35 15.27
C ASN A 42 8.11 -6.06 16.07
N GLU A 43 9.18 -5.32 15.77
CA GLU A 43 9.48 -4.02 16.40
C GLU A 43 8.62 -2.89 15.83
N THR A 44 7.96 -3.11 14.69
CA THR A 44 7.17 -2.07 14.02
C THR A 44 5.67 -2.34 14.14
N ASN A 45 4.88 -1.28 14.32
CA ASN A 45 3.42 -1.37 14.21
C ASN A 45 2.94 -1.42 12.73
N PHE A 46 3.85 -1.71 11.79
CA PHE A 46 3.56 -1.61 10.36
C PHE A 46 2.55 -2.66 9.90
N LEU A 47 2.58 -3.86 10.47
CA LEU A 47 1.58 -4.90 10.19
C LEU A 47 0.16 -4.38 10.47
N GLU A 48 -0.04 -3.78 11.65
CA GLU A 48 -1.35 -3.25 12.05
C GLU A 48 -1.75 -2.07 11.15
N PHE A 49 -0.80 -1.17 10.87
CA PHE A 49 -1.00 -0.08 9.92
C PHE A 49 -1.44 -0.61 8.54
N LEU A 50 -0.74 -1.60 7.98
CA LEU A 50 -1.02 -2.15 6.67
C LEU A 50 -2.40 -2.83 6.64
N LEU A 51 -2.76 -3.59 7.67
CA LEU A 51 -4.09 -4.20 7.78
C LEU A 51 -5.21 -3.15 7.80
N LYS A 52 -5.03 -2.07 8.58
CA LYS A 52 -5.98 -0.94 8.63
C LYS A 52 -6.04 -0.21 7.30
N TYR A 53 -4.90 0.06 6.69
CA TYR A 53 -4.83 0.75 5.40
C TYR A 53 -5.45 -0.09 4.27
N CYS A 54 -5.18 -1.39 4.19
CA CYS A 54 -5.81 -2.27 3.22
C CYS A 54 -7.35 -2.30 3.36
N LYS A 55 -7.86 -2.27 4.59
CA LYS A 55 -9.32 -2.15 4.82
C LYS A 55 -9.85 -0.80 4.34
N TYR A 56 -9.14 0.29 4.61
CA TYR A 56 -9.52 1.63 4.14
C TYR A 56 -9.47 1.72 2.61
N LEU A 57 -8.44 1.16 1.98
CA LEU A 57 -8.27 1.09 0.54
C LEU A 57 -9.40 0.33 -0.16
N GLU A 58 -9.84 -0.78 0.41
CA GLU A 58 -11.02 -1.54 -0.07
C GLU A 58 -12.30 -0.68 -0.08
N GLN A 59 -12.45 0.23 0.90
CA GLN A 59 -13.63 1.08 1.03
C GLN A 59 -13.61 2.32 0.12
N ASP A 60 -12.42 2.78 -0.28
CA ASP A 60 -12.24 4.04 -1.01
C ASP A 60 -11.33 3.88 -2.26
N ILE A 61 -11.47 2.74 -2.93
CA ILE A 61 -10.62 2.37 -4.07
C ILE A 61 -10.70 3.38 -5.23
N SER A 62 -11.86 4.01 -5.42
CA SER A 62 -12.09 5.02 -6.46
C SER A 62 -11.25 6.27 -6.23
N GLN A 63 -11.17 6.77 -4.99
CA GLN A 63 -10.32 7.92 -4.65
C GLN A 63 -8.84 7.58 -4.80
N PHE A 64 -8.44 6.38 -4.36
CA PHE A 64 -7.08 5.90 -4.59
C PHE A 64 -6.69 5.91 -6.07
N PHE A 65 -7.59 5.45 -6.95
CA PHE A 65 -7.34 5.44 -8.39
C PHE A 65 -7.25 6.83 -9.01
N ILE A 66 -8.07 7.79 -8.54
CA ILE A 66 -7.97 9.20 -8.93
C ILE A 66 -6.58 9.76 -8.56
N ILE A 67 -6.07 9.41 -7.38
CA ILE A 67 -4.74 9.83 -6.93
C ILE A 67 -3.64 9.21 -7.79
N CYS A 68 -3.75 7.92 -8.14
CA CYS A 68 -2.82 7.27 -9.08
C CYS A 68 -2.78 8.00 -10.43
N LYS A 69 -3.95 8.29 -11.02
CA LYS A 69 -4.04 9.04 -12.29
C LYS A 69 -3.44 10.45 -12.20
N LYS A 70 -3.59 11.13 -11.06
CA LYS A 70 -2.95 12.44 -10.82
C LYS A 70 -1.43 12.32 -10.77
N PHE A 71 -0.90 11.21 -10.27
CA PHE A 71 0.53 10.93 -10.24
C PHE A 71 1.08 10.60 -11.63
N ASP A 72 0.40 9.75 -12.39
CA ASP A 72 0.79 9.38 -13.76
C ASP A 72 0.89 10.61 -14.67
N LYS A 73 -0.06 11.54 -14.57
CA LYS A 73 -0.03 12.81 -15.34
C LYS A 73 1.21 13.66 -15.07
N LYS A 74 1.82 13.54 -13.89
CA LYS A 74 3.03 14.28 -13.53
C LYS A 74 4.31 13.56 -13.99
N ASN A 75 4.25 12.26 -14.27
CA ASN A 75 5.40 11.41 -14.56
C ASN A 75 5.13 10.53 -15.80
N SER A 76 5.12 11.16 -16.99
CA SER A 76 4.70 10.53 -18.24
C SER A 76 5.57 9.37 -18.73
N GLU A 77 6.75 9.18 -18.15
CA GLU A 77 7.73 8.13 -18.53
C GLU A 77 7.66 6.88 -17.64
N MET A 78 6.89 6.92 -16.53
CA MET A 78 6.76 5.79 -15.62
C MET A 78 5.60 4.86 -15.99
N GLU A 79 5.77 3.58 -15.66
CA GLU A 79 4.69 2.58 -15.66
C GLU A 79 3.49 3.08 -14.85
N ASN A 80 2.28 2.67 -15.24
CA ASN A 80 1.04 3.09 -14.60
C ASN A 80 1.10 2.90 -13.08
N CYS A 81 0.84 3.96 -12.33
CA CYS A 81 0.95 3.98 -10.87
C CYS A 81 0.09 2.90 -10.20
N ALA A 82 -1.14 2.67 -10.67
CA ALA A 82 -2.01 1.67 -10.10
C ALA A 82 -1.50 0.24 -10.38
N GLU A 83 -0.94 0.00 -11.57
CA GLU A 83 -0.31 -1.28 -11.93
C GLU A 83 0.95 -1.56 -11.08
N GLN A 84 1.78 -0.54 -10.83
CA GLN A 84 2.94 -0.68 -9.95
C GLN A 84 2.53 -1.06 -8.52
N VAL A 85 1.48 -0.43 -7.99
CA VAL A 85 0.93 -0.76 -6.67
C VAL A 85 0.38 -2.18 -6.65
N LEU A 86 -0.36 -2.58 -7.69
CA LEU A 86 -0.85 -3.95 -7.84
C LEU A 86 0.31 -4.96 -7.85
N ARG A 87 1.40 -4.67 -8.59
CA ARG A 87 2.61 -5.50 -8.60
C ARG A 87 3.21 -5.64 -7.20
N VAL A 88 3.35 -4.54 -6.45
CA VAL A 88 3.85 -4.57 -5.06
C VAL A 88 3.02 -5.52 -4.20
N PHE A 89 1.69 -5.39 -4.22
CA PHE A 89 0.81 -6.26 -3.45
C PHE A 89 0.90 -7.72 -3.88
N ASN A 90 0.96 -8.01 -5.18
CA ASN A 90 1.12 -9.37 -5.70
C ASN A 90 2.43 -10.01 -5.24
N CYS A 91 3.55 -9.31 -5.42
CA CYS A 91 4.86 -9.79 -4.99
C CYS A 91 4.90 -10.01 -3.47
N LEU A 92 4.30 -9.09 -2.70
CA LEU A 92 4.21 -9.22 -1.25
C LEU A 92 3.40 -10.47 -0.84
N ILE A 93 2.25 -10.71 -1.46
CA ILE A 93 1.42 -11.91 -1.24
C ILE A 93 2.26 -13.17 -1.50
N GLN A 94 2.96 -13.24 -2.64
CA GLN A 94 3.78 -14.41 -3.00
C GLN A 94 4.91 -14.65 -1.99
N SER A 95 5.63 -13.60 -1.59
CA SER A 95 6.73 -13.73 -0.63
C SER A 95 6.23 -14.20 0.74
N ILE A 96 5.12 -13.64 1.24
CA ILE A 96 4.52 -14.09 2.51
C ILE A 96 4.09 -15.55 2.40
N GLN A 97 3.40 -15.94 1.32
CA GLN A 97 2.98 -17.33 1.11
C GLN A 97 4.17 -18.30 1.09
N SER A 98 5.23 -17.98 0.35
CA SER A 98 6.44 -18.81 0.28
C SER A 98 7.09 -18.99 1.65
N LEU A 99 7.16 -17.93 2.46
CA LEU A 99 7.70 -17.99 3.81
C LEU A 99 6.80 -18.80 4.75
N MET A 100 5.47 -18.69 4.62
CA MET A 100 4.53 -19.48 5.40
C MET A 100 4.64 -20.98 5.08
N GLU A 101 4.73 -21.35 3.80
CA GLU A 101 4.92 -22.74 3.36
C GLU A 101 6.22 -23.35 3.91
N LYS A 102 7.29 -22.55 3.94
CA LYS A 102 8.58 -22.94 4.51
C LYS A 102 8.65 -22.86 6.04
N LYS A 103 7.57 -22.44 6.71
CA LYS A 103 7.51 -22.17 8.16
C LYS A 103 8.57 -21.16 8.64
N LEU A 104 8.96 -20.23 7.77
CA LEU A 104 9.93 -19.16 8.04
C LEU A 104 9.27 -17.82 8.38
N PHE A 105 7.96 -17.71 8.21
CA PHE A 105 7.24 -16.49 8.57
C PHE A 105 7.03 -16.43 10.09
N PRO A 106 7.31 -15.30 10.77
CA PRO A 106 7.38 -15.22 12.23
C PRO A 106 6.04 -15.45 12.96
N TYR A 107 4.91 -15.39 12.25
CA TYR A 107 3.57 -15.58 12.82
C TYR A 107 2.60 -16.12 11.76
N ASN A 108 1.37 -16.45 12.17
CA ASN A 108 0.33 -16.88 11.23
C ASN A 108 -0.25 -15.70 10.43
N ALA A 109 0.24 -15.49 9.20
CA ALA A 109 -0.18 -14.40 8.33
C ALA A 109 -1.45 -14.68 7.49
N THR A 110 -2.24 -15.72 7.80
CA THR A 110 -3.44 -16.08 7.03
C THR A 110 -4.42 -14.92 6.87
N SER A 111 -4.68 -14.16 7.94
CA SER A 111 -5.59 -13.01 7.90
C SER A 111 -5.05 -11.86 7.05
N LEU A 112 -3.73 -11.64 7.07
CA LEU A 112 -3.06 -10.66 6.23
C LEU A 112 -3.18 -11.04 4.75
N ILE A 113 -2.85 -12.29 4.39
CA ILE A 113 -3.00 -12.78 3.01
C ILE A 113 -4.43 -12.63 2.50
N LYS A 114 -5.43 -13.02 3.31
CA LYS A 114 -6.85 -12.86 2.95
C LYS A 114 -7.20 -11.40 2.65
N ARG A 115 -6.67 -10.46 3.44
CA ARG A 115 -6.89 -9.03 3.24
C ARG A 115 -6.20 -8.51 1.97
N LEU A 116 -4.93 -8.86 1.77
CA LEU A 116 -4.17 -8.44 0.59
C LEU A 116 -4.80 -8.94 -0.72
N LYS A 117 -5.29 -10.19 -0.74
CA LYS A 117 -6.02 -10.75 -1.90
C LYS A 117 -7.32 -10.01 -2.21
N LYS A 118 -8.03 -9.50 -1.20
CA LYS A 118 -9.21 -8.66 -1.44
C LYS A 118 -8.82 -7.34 -2.10
N VAL A 119 -7.78 -6.69 -1.60
CA VAL A 119 -7.24 -5.45 -2.20
C VAL A 119 -6.79 -5.70 -3.64
N GLU A 120 -6.09 -6.81 -3.90
CA GLU A 120 -5.70 -7.22 -5.25
C GLU A 120 -6.91 -7.29 -6.20
N LEU A 121 -8.00 -7.94 -5.77
CA LEU A 121 -9.22 -8.04 -6.57
C LEU A 121 -9.83 -6.66 -6.85
N CYS A 122 -9.98 -5.82 -5.82
CA CYS A 122 -10.52 -4.46 -5.98
C CYS A 122 -9.66 -3.61 -6.93
N LEU A 123 -8.33 -3.71 -6.83
CA LEU A 123 -7.42 -3.00 -7.73
C LEU A 123 -7.56 -3.49 -9.18
N LYS A 124 -7.61 -4.82 -9.39
CA LYS A 124 -7.80 -5.41 -10.72
C LYS A 124 -9.12 -4.97 -11.36
N GLU A 125 -10.20 -4.97 -10.58
CA GLU A 125 -11.51 -4.49 -11.06
C GLU A 125 -11.43 -3.05 -11.55
N VAL A 126 -10.78 -2.16 -10.80
CA VAL A 126 -10.69 -0.75 -11.19
C VAL A 126 -9.72 -0.53 -12.35
N ILE A 127 -8.63 -1.30 -12.45
CA ILE A 127 -7.61 -1.14 -13.50
C ILE A 127 -8.11 -1.68 -14.85
N TYR A 128 -8.78 -2.84 -14.87
CA TYR A 128 -9.11 -3.53 -16.13
C TYR A 128 -10.56 -3.39 -16.58
N ASN A 129 -11.47 -2.89 -15.73
CA ASN A 129 -12.88 -2.69 -16.09
C ASN A 129 -13.29 -1.22 -16.28
N ASN A 130 -12.33 -0.28 -16.26
CA ASN A 130 -12.54 1.16 -16.55
C ASN A 130 -11.72 1.62 -17.75
#